data_AF-A0A960IV31-F1
#
_entry.id   AF-A0A960IV31-F1
#
_cell.length_a   1.000
_cell.length_b   1.000
_cell.length_c   1.000
_cell.angle_alpha   90.00
_cell.angle_beta   90.00
_cell.angle_gamma   90.00
#
_symmetry.space_group_name_H-M   'P 1'
#
loop_
_entity.id
_entity.type
_entity.pdbx_description
1 polymer ?
#
loop_
_entity_poly.entity_id
_entity_poly.type
_entity_poly.pdbx_seq_one_letter_code
_entity_poly.pdbx_strand_id
1 'polypeptide(L)'
;DSLLEDPSGALTEILQLHVIAGEVDAAAAAAAVGTCVETLGGEVKVEEVDGGLTIGGAPISTTDLEASNGIIHVIDAVIVEPSTDC
;
A
#
# COMPACT_ATOMS: atom_id res chain seq x y z
N ASP A 1 -16.70 -7.24 -11.70
CA ASP A 1 -18.11 -6.98 -11.38
C ASP A 1 -18.50 -7.44 -9.97
N SER A 2 -18.21 -8.69 -9.58
CA SER A 2 -18.57 -9.19 -8.23
C SER A 2 -18.03 -8.37 -7.05
N LEU A 3 -16.85 -7.75 -7.17
CA LEU A 3 -16.28 -6.90 -6.10
C LEU A 3 -17.11 -5.65 -5.82
N LEU A 4 -17.84 -5.12 -6.80
CA LEU A 4 -18.70 -3.94 -6.62
C LEU A 4 -20.08 -4.31 -6.08
N GLU A 5 -20.48 -5.58 -6.21
CA GLU A 5 -21.78 -6.07 -5.78
C GLU A 5 -21.83 -6.34 -4.26
N ASP A 6 -20.69 -6.68 -3.66
CA ASP A 6 -20.55 -6.86 -2.21
C ASP A 6 -19.38 -6.03 -1.66
N PRO A 7 -19.66 -4.83 -1.12
CA PRO A 7 -18.63 -3.96 -0.56
C PRO A 7 -18.13 -4.41 0.81
N SER A 8 -18.69 -5.47 1.41
CA SER A 8 -18.32 -5.94 2.74
C SER A 8 -17.36 -7.14 2.74
N GLY A 9 -17.34 -7.91 1.65
CA GLY A 9 -16.45 -9.06 1.48
C GLY A 9 -15.07 -8.68 0.92
N ALA A 10 -14.70 -9.30 -0.20
CA ALA A 10 -13.37 -9.19 -0.80
C ALA A 10 -12.91 -7.75 -1.10
N LEU A 11 -13.84 -6.82 -1.37
CA LEU A 11 -13.48 -5.41 -1.57
C LEU A 11 -12.92 -4.79 -0.28
N THR A 12 -13.50 -5.08 0.88
CA THR A 12 -12.99 -4.59 2.18
C THR A 12 -11.59 -5.13 2.46
N GLU A 13 -11.35 -6.40 2.17
CA GLU A 13 -10.03 -7.04 2.36
C GLU A 13 -8.97 -6.38 1.47
N ILE A 14 -9.28 -6.16 0.18
CA ILE A 14 -8.40 -5.45 -0.75
C ILE A 14 -8.11 -4.02 -0.28
N LEU A 15 -9.14 -3.27 0.15
CA LEU A 15 -8.93 -1.90 0.59
C LEU A 15 -8.09 -1.80 1.88
N GLN A 16 -8.17 -2.81 2.76
CA GLN A 16 -7.36 -2.86 3.97
C GLN A 16 -5.85 -3.06 3.68
N LEU A 17 -5.49 -3.69 2.55
CA LEU A 17 -4.10 -3.78 2.09
C LEU A 17 -3.49 -2.42 1.69
N HIS A 18 -4.31 -1.39 1.51
CA HIS A 18 -3.86 -0.06 1.09
C HIS A 18 -3.74 0.92 2.27
N VAL A 19 -4.00 0.47 3.50
CA VAL A 19 -4.03 1.33 4.68
C VAL A 19 -3.05 0.81 5.72
N ILE A 20 -2.18 1.68 6.22
CA ILE A 20 -1.28 1.40 7.33
C ILE A 20 -1.77 2.16 8.56
N ALA A 21 -1.65 1.55 9.74
CA ALA A 21 -1.94 2.21 11.00
C ALA A 21 -0.79 3.17 11.37
N GLY A 22 -0.97 4.46 11.06
CA GLY A 22 -0.01 5.51 11.41
C GLY A 22 0.26 6.47 10.25
N GLU A 23 1.25 7.33 10.42
CA GLU A 23 1.71 8.26 9.39
C GLU A 23 3.09 7.81 8.90
N VAL A 24 3.19 7.55 7.60
CA VAL A 24 4.43 7.16 6.93
C VAL A 24 4.63 8.14 5.78
N ASP A 25 5.64 9.00 5.87
CA ASP A 25 6.04 9.88 4.78
C ASP A 25 6.92 9.14 3.76
N ALA A 26 7.24 9.78 2.64
CA ALA A 26 8.07 9.20 1.59
C ALA A 26 9.47 8.82 2.08
N ALA A 27 10.03 9.56 3.04
CA ALA A 27 11.36 9.29 3.57
C ALA A 27 11.36 8.00 4.43
N ALA A 28 10.34 7.83 5.27
CA ALA A 28 10.13 6.61 6.03
C ALA A 28 9.81 5.42 5.13
N ALA A 29 8.99 5.61 4.08
CA ALA A 29 8.72 4.59 3.08
C ALA A 29 10.00 4.16 2.34
N ALA A 30 10.83 5.11 1.91
CA ALA A 30 12.11 4.82 1.27
C ALA A 30 13.08 4.09 2.20
N ALA A 31 13.08 4.42 3.50
CA ALA A 31 13.90 3.72 4.48
C ALA A 31 13.46 2.27 4.74
N ALA A 32 12.22 1.92 4.37
CA ALA A 32 11.66 0.58 4.51
C ALA A 32 11.90 -0.33 3.28
N VAL A 33 12.63 0.14 2.26
CA VAL A 33 12.96 -0.67 1.08
C VAL A 33 13.65 -1.98 1.49
N GLY A 34 13.16 -3.10 0.95
CA GLY A 34 13.63 -4.44 1.26
C GLY A 34 13.01 -5.05 2.52
N THR A 35 12.07 -4.37 3.16
CA THR A 35 11.32 -4.87 4.32
C THR A 35 9.84 -5.08 4.01
N CYS A 36 9.17 -5.84 4.87
CA CYS A 36 7.73 -5.96 4.89
C CYS A 36 7.12 -4.94 5.87
N VAL A 37 6.00 -4.36 5.45
CA VAL A 37 5.24 -3.38 6.21
C VAL A 37 3.84 -3.94 6.48
N GLU A 38 3.44 -3.93 7.74
CA GLU A 38 2.11 -4.36 8.16
C GLU A 38 1.04 -3.34 7.76
N THR A 39 0.05 -3.77 6.99
CA THR A 39 -1.15 -3.00 6.65
C THR A 39 -2.33 -3.50 7.48
N LEU A 40 -3.51 -2.89 7.33
CA LEU A 40 -4.72 -3.42 7.97
C LEU A 40 -5.17 -4.78 7.38
N GLY A 41 -4.70 -5.12 6.17
CA GLY A 41 -5.07 -6.34 5.45
C GLY A 41 -3.97 -7.42 5.43
N GLY A 42 -2.84 -7.19 6.08
CA GLY A 42 -1.66 -8.07 6.10
C GLY A 42 -0.38 -7.39 5.61
N GLU A 43 0.71 -8.15 5.51
CA GLU A 43 2.01 -7.59 5.13
C GLU A 43 2.12 -7.30 3.64
N VAL A 44 2.74 -6.16 3.30
CA VAL A 44 3.14 -5.80 1.94
C VAL A 44 4.63 -5.47 1.91
N LYS A 45 5.29 -5.91 0.84
CA LYS A 45 6.72 -5.63 0.65
C LYS A 45 6.94 -4.25 0.05
N VAL A 46 7.95 -3.54 0.55
CA VAL A 46 8.41 -2.28 -0.04
C VAL A 46 9.67 -2.53 -0.85
N GLU A 47 9.67 -2.15 -2.11
CA GLU A 47 10.78 -2.38 -3.03
C GLU A 47 11.12 -1.10 -3.81
N GLU A 48 12.31 -1.10 -4.41
CA GLU A 48 12.71 -0.09 -5.37
C GLU A 48 12.94 -0.77 -6.72
N VAL A 49 12.21 -0.34 -7.75
CA VAL A 49 12.27 -0.89 -9.10
C VAL A 49 12.48 0.26 -10.07
N ASP A 50 13.50 0.15 -10.92
CA ASP A 50 13.85 1.16 -11.93
C ASP A 50 14.01 2.61 -11.37
N GLY A 51 14.45 2.73 -10.11
CA GLY A 51 14.63 4.00 -9.42
C GLY A 51 13.34 4.63 -8.86
N GLY A 52 12.23 3.89 -8.87
CA GLY A 52 10.96 4.26 -8.25
C GLY A 52 10.58 3.31 -7.12
N LEU A 53 9.88 3.83 -6.10
CA LEU A 53 9.35 3.02 -5.00
C LEU A 53 8.11 2.24 -5.45
N THR A 54 8.03 0.99 -5.04
CA THR A 54 6.86 0.13 -5.18
C THR A 54 6.42 -0.40 -3.82
N ILE A 55 5.12 -0.54 -3.61
CA ILE A 55 4.53 -1.13 -2.40
C ILE A 55 3.61 -2.26 -2.84
N GLY A 56 3.86 -3.49 -2.39
CA GLY A 56 3.11 -4.67 -2.82
C GLY A 56 3.12 -4.87 -4.34
N GLY A 57 4.21 -4.46 -5.00
CA GLY A 57 4.33 -4.46 -6.47
C GLY A 57 3.64 -3.29 -7.20
N ALA A 58 2.93 -2.41 -6.49
CA ALA A 58 2.31 -1.22 -7.07
C ALA A 58 3.27 -0.02 -7.08
N PRO A 59 3.58 0.59 -8.25
CA PRO A 59 4.43 1.78 -8.31
C PRO A 59 3.76 2.99 -7.66
N ILE A 60 4.51 3.75 -6.88
CA ILE A 60 4.06 5.02 -6.31
C ILE A 60 4.29 6.15 -7.34
N SER A 61 3.23 6.88 -7.69
CA SER A 61 3.28 8.00 -8.64
C SER A 61 3.30 9.38 -7.99
N THR A 62 2.77 9.52 -6.77
CA THR A 62 2.83 10.77 -6.00
C THR A 62 2.90 10.44 -4.52
N THR A 63 3.76 11.14 -3.78
CA THR A 63 3.93 10.95 -2.33
C THR A 63 3.55 12.18 -1.54
N ASP A 64 3.41 12.02 -0.23
CA ASP A 64 3.32 13.09 0.76
C ASP A 64 2.15 14.05 0.58
N LEU A 65 0.99 13.51 0.17
CA LEU A 65 -0.25 14.28 0.17
C LEU A 65 -0.82 14.31 1.58
N GLU A 66 -0.65 15.45 2.26
CA GLU A 66 -1.18 15.66 3.60
C GLU A 66 -2.72 15.64 3.62
N ALA A 67 -3.28 14.81 4.49
CA ALA A 67 -4.69 14.78 4.84
C ALA A 67 -4.86 15.10 6.33
N SER A 68 -6.07 15.43 6.75
CA SER A 68 -6.35 15.77 8.16
C SER A 68 -6.09 14.63 9.15
N ASN A 69 -5.93 13.41 8.65
CA ASN A 69 -5.84 12.17 9.43
C ASN A 69 -4.71 11.26 8.97
N GLY A 70 -3.75 11.78 8.19
CA GLY A 70 -2.57 11.03 7.77
C GLY A 70 -2.00 11.52 6.44
N ILE A 71 -1.26 10.64 5.78
CA ILE A 71 -0.57 10.91 4.51
C ILE A 71 -1.07 9.95 3.44
N ILE A 72 -1.32 10.47 2.24
CA ILE A 72 -1.71 9.68 1.07
C ILE A 72 -0.51 9.59 0.11
N HIS A 73 -0.23 8.35 -0.32
CA HIS A 73 0.65 8.06 -1.45
C HIS A 73 -0.20 7.48 -2.58
N VAL A 74 -0.12 8.06 -3.78
CA VAL A 74 -0.84 7.63 -4.97
C VAL A 74 -0.07 6.49 -5.63
N ILE A 75 -0.76 5.42 -5.97
CA ILE A 75 -0.20 4.25 -6.65
C ILE A 75 -0.90 3.99 -7.99
N ASP A 76 -0.16 3.40 -8.93
CA ASP A 76 -0.63 3.16 -10.30
C ASP A 76 -1.11 1.71 -10.54
N ALA A 77 -1.28 0.93 -9.47
CA ALA A 77 -1.86 -0.42 -9.50
C ALA A 77 -2.58 -0.72 -8.18
N VAL A 78 -3.46 -1.73 -8.19
CA VAL A 78 -4.17 -2.19 -6.98
C VAL A 78 -3.40 -3.33 -6.35
N ILE A 79 -3.20 -3.28 -5.03
CA ILE A 79 -2.65 -4.38 -4.23
C ILE A 79 -3.78 -5.36 -3.91
N VAL A 80 -3.78 -6.51 -4.57
CA VAL A 80 -4.90 -7.49 -4.49
C VAL A 80 -4.66 -8.63 -3.51
N GLU A 81 -3.41 -8.86 -3.12
CA GLU A 81 -3.01 -9.92 -2.20
C GLU A 81 -1.85 -9.45 -1.31
N PRO A 82 -1.75 -9.96 -0.07
CA PRO A 82 -0.59 -9.71 0.78
C PRO A 82 0.65 -10.38 0.19
N SER A 83 1.83 -9.88 0.59
CA SER A 83 3.11 -10.44 0.14
C SER A 83 3.33 -11.82 0.76
N THR A 84 3.70 -12.80 -0.08
CA THR A 84 3.97 -14.19 0.34
C THR A 84 5.46 -14.46 0.61
N ASP A 85 6.31 -13.48 0.32
CA ASP A 85 7.76 -13.52 0.52
C ASP A 85 8.23 -12.64 1.70
N CYS A 86 7.25 -12.25 2.53
CA CYS A 86 7.41 -12.03 3.96
C CYS A 86 7.36 -13.42 4.66
#